data_AF-I2BEY1-F1
#
_entry.id   AF-I2BEY1-F1
#
_cell.length_a   1.000
_cell.length_b   1.000
_cell.length_c   1.000
_cell.angle_alpha   90.00
_cell.angle_beta   90.00
_cell.angle_gamma   90.00
#
_symmetry.space_group_name_H-M   'P 1'
#
loop_
_entity.id
_entity.type
_entity.pdbx_description
1 polymer ?
#
loop_
_entity_poly.entity_id
_entity_poly.type
_entity_poly.pdbx_seq_one_letter_code
_entity_poly.pdbx_strand_id
1 'polypeptide(L)' 'KELFSRGRMLLTCICKVDEYDEPNPLDLLDMAINDLIVEGHLEEEKLDSFNLPVYIP' A
#
# COMPACT_ATOMS: atom_id res chain seq x y z
N LYS A 1 2.39 5.85 29.21
CA LYS A 1 3.29 4.69 29.45
C LYS A 1 2.41 3.48 29.64
N GLU A 2 2.41 2.56 28.67
CA GLU A 2 1.46 1.44 28.64
C GLU A 2 2.10 0.10 29.05
N LEU A 3 3.40 -0.08 28.77
CA LEU A 3 4.13 -1.28 29.16
C LEU A 3 4.68 -1.17 30.59
N PHE A 4 4.47 -2.23 31.38
CA PHE A 4 5.12 -2.41 32.69
C PHE A 4 6.61 -2.72 32.55
N SER A 5 7.33 -2.64 33.68
CA SER A 5 8.75 -3.03 33.73
C SER A 5 8.94 -4.45 33.20
N ARG A 6 9.86 -4.60 32.23
CA ARG A 6 10.17 -5.85 31.50
C ARG A 6 9.08 -6.37 30.54
N GLY A 7 8.00 -5.61 30.30
CA GLY A 7 7.05 -5.90 29.24
C GLY A 7 7.70 -5.86 27.86
N ARG A 8 7.23 -6.71 26.93
CA ARG A 8 7.70 -6.76 25.54
C ARG A 8 6.51 -6.63 24.60
N MET A 9 6.77 -6.12 23.41
CA MET A 9 5.81 -6.07 22.31
C MET A 9 6.45 -6.74 21.09
N LEU A 10 5.65 -7.51 20.36
CA LEU A 10 6.00 -8.06 19.06
C LEU A 10 5.02 -7.48 18.06
N LEU A 11 5.53 -6.87 16.99
CA LEU A 11 4.75 -6.29 15.92
C LEU A 11 5.18 -6.94 14.61
N THR A 12 4.19 -7.29 13.79
CA THR A 12 4.39 -7.77 12.42
C THR A 12 3.71 -6.78 11.50
N CYS A 13 4.46 -6.22 10.57
CA CYS A 13 3.99 -5.22 9.62
C CYS A 13 4.35 -5.65 8.20
N ILE A 14 3.62 -5.13 7.21
CA ILE A 14 4.02 -5.19 5.80
C ILE A 14 5.22 -4.27 5.63
N CYS A 15 6.28 -4.74 4.96
CA CYS A 15 7.46 -3.94 4.63
C CYS A 15 7.86 -4.20 3.18
N LYS A 16 8.50 -3.22 2.57
CA LYS A 16 9.11 -3.37 1.25
C LYS A 16 10.38 -4.21 1.36
N VAL A 17 10.60 -5.09 0.40
CA VAL A 17 11.83 -5.87 0.28
C VAL A 17 12.50 -5.47 -1.02
N ASP A 18 13.68 -4.84 -0.95
CA ASP A 18 14.38 -4.34 -2.14
C ASP A 18 14.92 -5.46 -3.04
N GLU A 19 14.99 -6.70 -2.55
CA GLU A 19 15.61 -7.83 -3.27
C GLU A 19 14.68 -8.50 -4.30
N TYR A 20 13.38 -8.20 -4.30
CA TYR A 20 12.41 -8.82 -5.19
C TYR A 20 11.52 -7.74 -5.83
N ASP A 21 11.60 -7.61 -7.15
CA ASP A 21 10.70 -6.80 -7.99
C ASP A 21 9.26 -7.36 -8.05
N GLU A 22 8.86 -8.17 -7.06
CA GLU A 22 7.51 -8.72 -7.04
C GLU A 22 6.52 -7.62 -6.62
N PRO A 23 5.49 -7.36 -7.44
CA PRO A 23 4.50 -6.35 -7.13
C PRO A 23 3.74 -6.77 -5.87
N ASN A 24 3.73 -5.87 -4.88
CA ASN A 24 2.89 -6.05 -3.71
C ASN A 24 1.41 -5.88 -4.10
N PRO A 25 0.44 -6.30 -3.27
CA PRO A 25 -0.97 -6.19 -3.59
C PRO A 25 -1.46 -4.76 -3.93
N LEU A 26 -0.82 -3.71 -3.39
CA LEU A 26 -1.13 -2.32 -3.76
C LEU A 26 -0.58 -1.95 -5.13
N ASP A 27 0.56 -2.49 -5.53
CA ASP A 27 1.11 -2.29 -6.89
C ASP A 27 0.18 -2.93 -7.94
N LEU A 28 -0.34 -4.12 -7.65
CA LEU A 28 -1.33 -4.78 -8.50
C LEU A 28 -2.64 -3.98 -8.60
N LEU A 29 -3.07 -3.38 -7.48
CA LEU A 29 -4.26 -2.53 -7.45
C LEU A 29 -4.05 -1.25 -8.28
N ASP A 30 -2.89 -0.61 -8.15
CA ASP A 30 -2.53 0.57 -8.93
C ASP A 30 -2.55 0.27 -10.44
N MET A 31 -1.94 -0.84 -10.86
CA MET A 31 -1.99 -1.28 -12.27
C MET A 31 -3.42 -1.51 -12.76
N ALA A 32 -4.26 -2.19 -11.99
CA ALA A 32 -5.65 -2.46 -12.37
C ALA A 32 -6.48 -1.17 -12.49
N ILE A 33 -6.25 -0.17 -11.62
CA ILE A 33 -6.96 1.12 -11.72
C ILE A 33 -6.47 1.91 -12.93
N ASN A 34 -5.16 1.88 -13.22
CA ASN A 34 -4.61 2.49 -14.43
C ASN A 34 -5.22 1.88 -15.70
N ASP A 35 -5.39 0.56 -15.77
CA ASP A 35 -6.05 -0.11 -16.89
C ASP A 35 -7.49 0.40 -17.09
N LEU A 36 -8.26 0.60 -16.00
CA LEU A 36 -9.62 1.14 -16.08
C LEU A 36 -9.66 2.58 -16.62
N ILE A 37 -8.62 3.39 -16.39
CA ILE A 37 -8.52 4.74 -16.97
C ILE A 37 -8.24 4.65 -18.47
N VAL A 38 -7.27 3.81 -18.86
CA VAL A 38 -6.90 3.61 -20.27
C VAL A 38 -8.08 3.07 -21.09
N GLU A 39 -8.88 2.18 -20.51
CA GLU A 39 -10.10 1.64 -21.14
C GLU A 39 -11.27 2.65 -21.16
N GLY A 40 -11.12 3.82 -20.52
CA GLY A 40 -12.13 4.87 -20.46
C GLY A 40 -13.28 4.58 -19.50
N HIS A 41 -13.10 3.62 -18.59
CA HIS A 41 -14.07 3.30 -17.53
C HIS A 41 -13.96 4.25 -16.32
N LEU A 42 -12.81 4.91 -16.15
CA LEU A 42 -12.55 5.87 -15.09
C LEU A 42 -11.93 7.16 -15.64
N GLU A 43 -12.27 8.30 -15.03
CA GLU A 43 -11.60 9.58 -15.27
C GLU A 43 -10.28 9.64 -14.49
N GLU A 44 -9.22 10.15 -15.11
CA GLU A 44 -7.88 10.26 -14.50
C GLU A 44 -7.88 11.08 -13.19
N GLU A 45 -8.68 12.16 -13.13
CA GLU A 45 -8.82 13.01 -11.93
C GLU A 45 -9.30 12.23 -10.69
N LYS A 46 -10.02 11.11 -10.89
CA LYS A 46 -10.46 10.25 -9.78
C LYS A 46 -9.31 9.44 -9.20
N LEU A 47 -8.31 9.07 -10.00
CA LEU A 47 -7.11 8.42 -9.49
C LEU A 47 -6.19 9.43 -8.80
N ASP A 48 -6.02 10.62 -9.39
CA ASP A 48 -5.19 11.69 -8.81
C ASP A 48 -5.65 12.11 -7.41
N SER A 49 -6.97 12.09 -7.19
CA SER A 49 -7.56 12.41 -5.88
C SER A 49 -7.60 11.22 -4.91
N PHE A 50 -7.34 9.99 -5.38
CA PHE A 50 -7.41 8.78 -4.57
C PHE A 50 -6.07 8.43 -3.94
N ASN A 51 -5.93 8.73 -2.65
CA ASN A 51 -4.72 8.44 -1.88
C ASN A 51 -5.03 7.49 -0.72
N LEU A 52 -4.40 6.31 -0.71
CA LEU A 52 -4.56 5.35 0.38
C LEU A 52 -3.78 5.83 1.63
N PRO A 53 -4.40 5.84 2.83
CA PRO A 53 -3.71 6.19 4.07
C PRO A 53 -2.88 5.00 4.59
N VAL A 54 -2.04 4.43 3.73
CA VAL A 54 -1.19 3.27 4.01
C VAL A 54 0.24 3.63 3.63
N TYR A 55 1.16 3.38 4.56
CA TYR A 55 2.60 3.45 4.30
C TYR A 55 3.19 2.05 4.49
N ILE A 56 3.95 1.61 3.49
CA ILE A 56 4.74 0.39 3.57
C ILE A 56 6.19 0.84 3.82
N PRO A 57 6.75 0.57 5.02
CA PRO A 57 8.13 0.90 5.37
C PRO A 57 9.17 0.22 4.50
#